data_AF-A0A843K6E0-F1
#
_entry.id   AF-A0A843K6E0-F1
#
_cell.length_a   1.000
_cell.length_b   1.000
_cell.length_c   1.000
_cell.angle_alpha   90.00
_cell.angle_beta   90.00
_cell.angle_gamma   90.00
#
_symmetry.space_group_name_H-M   'P 1'
#
loop_
_entity.id
_entity.type
_entity.pdbx_description
1 polymer ?
#
loop_
_entity_poly.entity_id
_entity_poly.type
_entity_poly.pdbx_seq_one_letter_code
_entity_poly.pdbx_strand_id
1 'polypeptide(L)' 'MKMAEVTGEGRRIVAGERTVRTVVRATAMIGPGDELLSLRIVPLAVIVTGPAELYAISMDGMPADVKSLLEMIS' A
#
# COMPACT_ATOMS: atom_id res chain seq x y z
N MET A 1 13.93 -10.08 -19.58
CA MET A 1 13.61 -9.63 -18.22
C MET A 1 12.45 -8.68 -18.29
N LYS A 2 11.53 -8.74 -17.33
CA LYS A 2 10.36 -7.87 -17.25
C LYS A 2 10.31 -7.23 -15.86
N MET A 3 9.95 -5.97 -15.79
CA MET A 3 9.60 -5.30 -14.55
C MET A 3 8.08 -5.32 -14.41
N ALA A 4 7.59 -5.75 -13.25
CA ALA A 4 6.18 -5.62 -12.87
C ALA A 4 6.10 -4.68 -11.66
N GLU A 5 5.22 -3.69 -11.73
CA GLU A 5 4.93 -2.81 -10.62
C GLU A 5 3.45 -2.95 -10.26
N VAL A 6 3.17 -3.06 -8.97
CA VAL A 6 1.82 -3.10 -8.42
C VAL A 6 1.73 -2.21 -7.19
N THR A 7 0.66 -1.43 -7.09
CA THR A 7 0.28 -0.78 -5.84
C THR A 7 -0.84 -1.59 -5.22
N GLY A 8 -0.77 -1.85 -3.92
CA GLY A 8 -1.75 -2.69 -3.26
C GLY A 8 -1.87 -2.40 -1.77
N GLU A 9 -2.92 -2.97 -1.18
CA GLU A 9 -3.13 -2.90 0.26
C GLU A 9 -2.41 -4.05 0.97
N GLY A 10 -1.72 -3.72 2.05
CA GLY A 10 -1.23 -4.68 3.02
C GLY A 10 -2.37 -5.27 3.86
N ARG A 11 -2.02 -6.13 4.81
CA ARG A 11 -3.01 -6.79 5.65
C ARG A 11 -3.79 -5.77 6.50
N ARG A 12 -5.11 -5.89 6.49
CA ARG A 12 -6.00 -5.19 7.43
C ARG A 12 -5.73 -5.60 8.87
N ILE A 13 -5.46 -4.62 9.74
CA ILE A 13 -5.28 -4.80 11.19
C ILE A 13 -6.43 -4.11 11.92
N VAL A 14 -7.04 -4.76 12.91
CA VAL A 14 -8.09 -4.18 13.75
C VAL A 14 -7.53 -3.92 15.15
N ALA A 15 -7.67 -2.69 15.63
CA ALA A 15 -7.19 -2.23 16.93
C ALA A 15 -8.30 -1.45 17.64
N GLY A 16 -9.07 -2.13 18.49
CA GLY A 16 -10.30 -1.58 19.08
C GLY A 16 -11.33 -1.27 17.99
N GLU A 17 -11.88 -0.06 18.01
CA GLU A 17 -12.83 0.42 17.00
C GLU A 17 -12.16 0.96 15.73
N ARG A 18 -10.82 0.88 15.65
CA ARG A 18 -10.06 1.37 14.50
C ARG A 18 -9.58 0.21 13.63
N THR A 19 -9.57 0.45 12.33
CA THR A 19 -8.89 -0.41 11.36
C THR A 19 -7.70 0.34 10.79
N VAL A 20 -6.56 -0.34 10.67
CA VAL A 20 -5.34 0.16 10.06
C VAL A 20 -5.02 -0.67 8.82
N ARG A 21 -4.69 0.00 7.72
CA ARG A 21 -4.34 -0.60 6.42
C ARG A 21 -3.11 0.12 5.89
N THR A 22 -2.16 -0.60 5.31
CA THR A 22 -0.99 0.01 4.65
C THR A 22 -1.18 -0.04 3.15
N VAL A 23 -0.86 1.05 2.45
CA VAL A 23 -0.74 1.06 0.99
C VAL A 23 0.75 0.90 0.68
N VAL A 24 1.08 -0.07 -0.15
CA VAL A 24 2.46 -0.36 -0.55
C VAL A 24 2.59 -0.38 -2.06
N ARG A 25 3.78 -0.05 -2.54
CA ARG A 25 4.21 -0.31 -3.92
C ARG A 25 5.18 -1.48 -3.91
N ALA A 26 4.87 -2.51 -4.69
CA ALA A 26 5.76 -3.62 -4.93
C ALA A 26 6.29 -3.55 -6.36
N THR A 27 7.60 -3.58 -6.52
CA THR A 27 8.28 -3.68 -7.81
C THR A 27 9.01 -5.02 -7.85
N ALA A 28 8.71 -5.83 -8.86
CA ALA A 28 9.29 -7.15 -9.08
C ALA A 28 10.07 -7.20 -10.39
N MET A 29 11.25 -7.81 -10.35
CA MET A 29 12.03 -8.16 -11.53
C MET A 29 11.85 -9.63 -11.87
N ILE A 30 11.32 -9.92 -13.05
CA ILE A 30 11.03 -11.27 -13.53
C ILE A 30 12.03 -11.67 -14.62
N GLY A 31 12.73 -12.78 -14.38
CA GLY A 31 13.70 -13.42 -15.26
C GLY A 31 13.06 -14.34 -16.29
N PRO A 32 13.87 -15.09 -17.07
CA PRO A 32 13.38 -16.14 -17.96
C PRO A 32 12.61 -17.22 -17.18
N GLY A 33 11.54 -17.78 -17.77
CA GLY A 33 10.75 -18.82 -17.12
C GLY A 33 9.93 -18.35 -15.91
N ASP A 34 9.57 -17.07 -15.87
CA ASP A 34 8.79 -16.43 -14.80
C ASP A 34 9.45 -16.47 -13.40
N GLU A 35 10.78 -16.62 -13.34
CA GLU A 35 11.55 -16.59 -12.10
C GLU A 35 11.56 -15.18 -11.47
N LEU A 36 11.19 -15.07 -10.20
CA LEU A 36 11.31 -13.82 -9.43
C LEU A 36 12.77 -13.58 -9.04
N LEU A 37 13.42 -12.62 -9.68
CA LEU A 37 14.82 -12.27 -9.44
C LEU A 37 15.00 -11.27 -8.29
N SER A 38 14.09 -10.31 -8.17
CA SER A 38 14.10 -9.34 -7.06
C SER A 38 12.70 -8.80 -6.77
N LEU A 39 12.49 -8.43 -5.51
CA LEU A 39 11.26 -7.81 -5.03
C LEU A 39 11.63 -6.65 -4.10
N ARG A 40 11.08 -5.47 -4.39
CA ARG A 40 11.17 -4.30 -3.52
C ARG A 40 9.77 -3.89 -3.10
N ILE A 41 9.53 -3.77 -1.80
CA ILE A 41 8.27 -3.27 -1.24
C ILE A 41 8.54 -1.94 -0.56
N VAL A 42 7.81 -0.91 -0.96
CA VAL A 42 7.91 0.44 -0.41
C VAL A 42 6.56 0.84 0.17
N PRO A 43 6.47 1.18 1.46
CA PRO A 43 5.23 1.69 2.03
C PRO A 43 4.99 3.12 1.54
N LEU A 44 3.75 3.40 1.11
CA LEU A 44 3.34 4.71 0.60
C LEU A 44 2.54 5.48 1.66
N ALA A 45 1.56 4.81 2.28
CA ALA A 45 0.67 5.44 3.24
C ALA A 45 0.11 4.43 4.24
N VAL A 46 -0.37 4.95 5.37
CA VAL A 46 -1.17 4.24 6.37
C VAL A 46 -2.56 4.85 6.39
N ILE A 47 -3.58 4.05 6.09
CA ILE A 47 -4.99 4.42 6.18
C ILE A 47 -5.54 3.92 7.50
N VAL A 48 -6.05 4.83 8.32
CA VAL A 48 -6.73 4.54 9.59
C VAL A 48 -8.19 4.90 9.44
N THR A 49 -9.08 3.93 9.67
CA THR A 49 -10.54 4.15 9.65
C THR A 49 -11.09 3.92 11.05
N GLY A 50 -11.91 4.82 11.57
CA GLY A 50 -12.56 4.68 12.88
C GLY A 50 -13.98 5.27 12.91
N PRO A 51 -14.62 5.30 14.10
CA PRO A 51 -16.01 5.75 14.24
C PRO A 51 -16.25 7.21 13.85
N ALA A 52 -15.22 8.05 14.02
CA ALA A 52 -15.33 9.48 13.78
C ALA A 52 -14.97 9.88 12.36
N GLU A 53 -14.04 9.18 11.68
CA GLU A 53 -13.54 9.60 10.36
C GLU A 53 -12.50 8.62 9.78
N LEU A 54 -12.13 8.92 8.53
CA LEU A 54 -11.17 8.18 7.73
C LEU A 54 -9.94 9.06 7.47
N TYR A 55 -8.76 8.61 7.88
CA TYR A 55 -7.51 9.37 7.78
C TYR A 55 -6.46 8.57 7.00
N ALA A 56 -5.66 9.25 6.17
CA ALA A 56 -4.45 8.67 5.59
C ALA A 56 -3.24 9.52 5.94
N ILE A 57 -2.21 8.86 6.45
CA ILE A 57 -0.92 9.45 6.77
C ILE A 57 0.08 8.90 5.76
N SER A 58 0.69 9.76 4.95
CA SER A 58 1.81 9.37 4.11
C SER A 58 3.01 8.99 4.99
N MET A 59 3.83 8.07 4.52
CA MET A 59 5.04 7.64 5.25
C MET A 59 6.13 8.72 5.29
N ASP A 60 6.02 9.77 4.46
CA ASP A 60 6.86 10.98 4.54
C ASP A 60 6.36 12.00 5.59
N GLY A 61 5.29 11.66 6.33
CA GLY A 61 4.70 12.50 7.37
C GLY A 61 3.70 13.53 6.86
N MET A 62 3.47 13.61 5.55
CA MET A 62 2.49 14.53 4.96
C MET A 62 1.09 13.91 4.97
N PRO A 63 0.02 14.70 5.17
CA PRO A 63 -1.35 14.22 4.95
C PRO A 63 -1.52 13.77 3.49
N ALA A 64 -2.07 12.58 3.29
CA ALA A 64 -2.37 12.07 1.95
C ALA A 64 -3.88 12.11 1.71
N ASP A 65 -4.29 12.48 0.49
CA ASP A 65 -5.70 12.39 0.10
C ASP A 65 -6.13 10.93 0.04
N VAL A 66 -7.09 10.56 0.88
CA VAL A 66 -7.46 9.16 1.03
C VAL A 66 -8.17 8.62 -0.20
N LYS A 67 -8.96 9.47 -0.87
CA LYS A 67 -9.71 9.06 -2.06
C LYS A 67 -8.76 8.66 -3.19
N SER A 68 -7.76 9.50 -3.45
CA SER A 68 -6.71 9.24 -4.43
C SER A 68 -5.95 7.93 -4.13
N LEU A 69 -5.63 7.66 -2.85
CA LEU A 69 -4.94 6.43 -2.46
C LEU A 69 -5.79 5.17 -2.67
N LEU A 70 -7.11 5.25 -2.43
CA LEU A 70 -8.03 4.13 -2.66
C LEU A 70 -8.25 3.86 -4.15
N GLU A 71 -8.25 4.91 -4.98
CA GLU A 71 -8.31 4.77 -6.44
C GLU A 71 -7.03 4.13 -7.01
N MET A 72 -5.85 4.40 -6.42
CA MET A 72 -4.57 3.80 -6.85
C MET A 72 -4.45 2.28 -6.61
N ILE A 73 -5.27 1.71 -5.71
CA ILE A 73 -5.25 0.27 -5.38
C ILE A 73 -6.43 -0.52 -5.98
N SER A 74 -7.34 0.15 -6.70
CA SER A 74 -8.50 -0.46 -7.36
C SER A 74 -8.18 -0.89 -8.79
#